data_AF-A0A7X0DQ72-F1
#
_entry.id   AF-A0A7X0DQ72-F1
#
_cell.length_a   1.000
_cell.length_b   1.000
_cell.length_c   1.000
_cell.angle_alpha   90.00
_cell.angle_beta   90.00
_cell.angle_gamma   90.00
#
_symmetry.space_group_name_H-M   'P 1'
#
loop_
_entity.id
_entity.type
_entity.pdbx_description
1 polymer ?
#
loop_
_entity_poly.entity_id
_entity_poly.type
_entity_poly.pdbx_seq_one_letter_code
_entity_poly.pdbx_strand_id
1 'polypeptide(L)'
;MQEAIESVFPNRNIINMDKEYRLKIIDKDIYATTPKEFVEKIKGIYIHDVIADVGGDSFDVECNFIFTNDRTIEADENYKALEDYGLEFIPQQEIAIEGEYNIRRVYWNAQTFYTHKLKIGDKVSFIDGLGKMIKTTIKETSARLSNAGECSLILKLKDDSD
;
A
#
# COMPACT_ATOMS: atom_id res chain seq x y z
N MET A 1 -20.50 5.34 3.97
CA MET A 1 -19.24 4.67 4.36
C MET A 1 -18.42 5.59 5.25
N GLN A 2 -18.23 6.83 4.82
CA GLN A 2 -17.51 7.87 5.57
C GLN A 2 -17.98 7.98 7.03
N GLU A 3 -19.30 8.11 7.26
CA GLU A 3 -19.85 8.21 8.63
C GLU A 3 -19.47 7.03 9.53
N ALA A 4 -19.43 5.80 8.98
CA ALA A 4 -19.04 4.62 9.75
C ALA A 4 -17.54 4.63 10.10
N ILE A 5 -16.68 5.08 9.19
CA ILE A 5 -15.24 5.22 9.44
C ILE A 5 -14.98 6.31 10.48
N GLU A 6 -15.64 7.47 10.35
CA GLU A 6 -15.53 8.59 11.29
C GLU A 6 -16.00 8.21 12.70
N SER A 7 -17.04 7.37 12.79
CA SER A 7 -17.56 6.84 14.05
C SER A 7 -16.57 5.90 14.75
N VAL A 8 -15.90 5.00 14.01
CA VAL A 8 -14.97 4.02 14.58
C VAL A 8 -13.57 4.61 14.82
N PHE A 9 -13.14 5.58 14.01
CA PHE A 9 -11.81 6.22 14.07
C PHE A 9 -11.92 7.75 14.21
N PRO A 10 -12.48 8.26 15.32
CA PRO A 10 -12.69 9.69 15.49
C PRO A 10 -11.36 10.45 15.49
N ASN A 11 -11.27 11.54 14.71
CA ASN A 11 -10.12 12.42 14.60
C ASN A 11 -8.78 11.75 14.21
N ARG A 12 -8.82 10.51 13.71
CA ARG A 12 -7.65 9.72 13.28
C ARG A 12 -7.88 9.02 11.95
N ASN A 13 -8.87 9.51 11.19
CA ASN A 13 -9.21 8.97 9.88
C ASN A 13 -8.86 9.98 8.79
N ILE A 14 -8.18 9.50 7.76
CA ILE A 14 -7.97 10.23 6.52
C ILE A 14 -8.71 9.44 5.44
N ILE A 15 -9.75 10.03 4.86
CA ILE A 15 -10.57 9.37 3.86
C ILE A 15 -10.07 9.75 2.46
N ASN A 16 -9.25 8.88 1.89
CA ASN A 16 -8.76 8.98 0.52
C ASN A 16 -9.51 8.02 -0.42
N MET A 17 -10.81 8.25 -0.56
CA MET A 17 -11.70 7.42 -1.39
C MET A 17 -12.43 8.23 -2.47
N ASP A 18 -12.95 7.60 -3.52
CA ASP A 18 -13.86 8.28 -4.46
C ASP A 18 -15.18 8.67 -3.80
N LYS A 19 -15.82 9.73 -4.30
CA LYS A 19 -17.10 10.24 -3.78
C LYS A 19 -18.19 9.16 -3.74
N GLU A 20 -18.27 8.32 -4.76
CA GLU A 20 -19.24 7.21 -4.81
C GLU A 20 -19.02 6.19 -3.69
N TYR A 21 -17.77 5.84 -3.39
CA TYR A 21 -17.43 4.90 -2.32
C TYR A 21 -17.60 5.52 -0.93
N ARG A 22 -17.29 6.82 -0.76
CA ARG A 22 -17.54 7.55 0.51
C ARG A 22 -19.03 7.52 0.89
N LEU A 23 -19.89 7.74 -0.10
CA LEU A 23 -21.35 7.82 0.07
C LEU A 23 -22.04 6.46 0.12
N LYS A 24 -21.35 5.36 -0.21
CA LYS A 24 -21.92 4.01 -0.22
C LYS A 24 -22.45 3.64 1.17
N ILE A 25 -23.70 3.21 1.24
CA ILE A 25 -24.32 2.72 2.49
C ILE A 25 -23.77 1.32 2.78
N ILE A 26 -23.44 1.06 4.05
CA ILE A 26 -23.14 -0.30 4.50
C ILE A 26 -24.48 -1.03 4.56
N ASP A 27 -24.72 -1.89 3.58
CA ASP A 27 -25.96 -2.63 3.38
C ASP A 27 -25.99 -4.00 4.09
N LYS A 28 -24.91 -4.34 4.80
CA LYS A 28 -24.79 -5.54 5.63
C LYS A 28 -24.74 -5.15 7.10
N ASP A 29 -25.34 -5.97 7.95
CA ASP A 29 -25.15 -5.86 9.40
C ASP A 29 -23.70 -6.22 9.76
N ILE A 30 -22.88 -5.20 10.00
CA ILE A 30 -21.50 -5.35 10.45
C ILE A 30 -21.46 -5.14 11.96
N TYR A 31 -21.35 -6.24 12.69
CA TYR A 31 -20.99 -6.20 14.11
C TYR A 31 -19.49 -6.32 14.25
N ALA A 32 -18.81 -5.41 14.94
CA ALA A 32 -17.38 -5.49 15.22
C ALA A 32 -17.11 -5.02 16.65
N THR A 33 -16.29 -5.77 17.38
CA THR A 33 -15.95 -5.49 18.79
C THR A 33 -14.68 -4.68 18.94
N THR A 34 -13.86 -4.60 17.88
CA THR A 34 -12.62 -3.81 17.85
C THR A 34 -12.49 -3.04 16.52
N PRO A 35 -11.75 -1.91 16.49
CA PRO A 35 -11.46 -1.19 15.25
C PRO A 35 -10.75 -2.07 14.20
N LYS A 36 -9.90 -3.00 14.64
CA LYS A 36 -9.25 -3.98 13.75
C LYS A 36 -10.27 -4.90 13.07
N GLU A 37 -11.18 -5.48 13.86
CA GLU A 37 -12.24 -6.36 13.35
C GLU A 37 -13.17 -5.60 12.40
N PHE A 38 -13.45 -4.33 12.69
CA PHE A 38 -14.21 -3.46 11.78
C PHE A 38 -13.49 -3.32 10.43
N VAL A 39 -12.20 -2.96 10.43
CA VAL A 39 -11.39 -2.84 9.20
C VAL A 39 -11.38 -4.13 8.41
N GLU A 40 -11.17 -5.28 9.06
CA GLU A 40 -11.16 -6.59 8.40
C GLU A 40 -12.50 -6.90 7.71
N LYS A 41 -13.63 -6.49 8.30
CA LYS A 41 -14.97 -6.73 7.74
C LYS A 41 -15.34 -5.80 6.59
N ILE A 42 -14.79 -4.59 6.56
CA ILE A 42 -15.07 -3.62 5.49
C ILE A 42 -14.05 -3.68 4.35
N LYS A 43 -12.84 -4.19 4.62
CA LYS A 43 -11.76 -4.34 3.64
C LYS A 43 -12.14 -5.37 2.57
N GLY A 44 -11.89 -5.02 1.31
CA GLY A 44 -12.27 -5.81 0.14
C GLY A 44 -13.72 -5.64 -0.32
N ILE A 45 -14.61 -5.09 0.50
CA ILE A 45 -16.04 -4.90 0.17
C ILE A 45 -16.40 -3.43 -0.03
N TYR A 46 -16.02 -2.59 0.95
CA TYR A 46 -16.36 -1.16 0.98
C TYR A 46 -15.14 -0.26 0.90
N ILE A 47 -13.98 -0.75 1.37
CA ILE A 47 -12.68 -0.09 1.23
C ILE A 47 -11.68 -1.09 0.62
N HIS A 48 -10.68 -0.60 -0.10
CA HIS A 48 -9.66 -1.47 -0.68
C HIS A 48 -8.50 -1.71 0.28
N ASP A 49 -8.03 -0.66 0.95
CA ASP A 49 -6.92 -0.76 1.89
C ASP A 49 -7.00 0.27 3.02
N VAL A 50 -6.22 0.00 4.08
CA VAL A 50 -6.00 0.93 5.19
C VAL A 50 -4.51 1.02 5.45
N ILE A 51 -3.95 2.22 5.32
CA ILE A 51 -2.54 2.49 5.58
C ILE A 51 -2.45 3.17 6.95
N ALA A 52 -1.58 2.67 7.82
CA ALA A 52 -1.24 3.35 9.06
C ALA A 52 -0.12 4.36 8.76
N ASP A 53 -0.44 5.64 8.88
CA ASP A 53 0.54 6.72 8.80
C ASP A 53 0.95 7.11 10.23
N VAL A 54 2.21 6.88 10.55
CA VAL A 54 2.80 7.24 11.83
C VAL A 54 3.55 8.56 11.59
N GLY A 55 2.91 9.67 11.94
CA GLY A 55 3.49 11.00 11.74
C GLY A 55 4.82 11.14 12.47
N GLY A 56 5.88 11.47 11.74
CA GLY A 56 7.18 11.83 12.32
C GLY A 56 7.26 13.32 12.53
N ASP A 57 7.45 13.74 13.79
CA ASP A 57 8.24 14.91 14.23
C ASP A 57 7.89 15.38 15.66
N SER A 58 6.90 14.77 16.33
CA SER A 58 6.63 15.00 17.74
C SER A 58 6.74 13.70 18.55
N PHE A 59 7.08 13.81 19.84
CA PHE A 59 7.18 12.68 20.77
C PHE A 59 5.83 12.00 21.06
N ASP A 60 4.73 12.54 20.51
CA ASP A 60 3.42 11.92 20.51
C ASP A 60 3.23 11.12 19.21
N VAL A 61 3.11 9.80 19.35
CA VAL A 61 2.83 8.89 18.23
C VAL A 61 1.37 9.08 17.81
N GLU A 62 1.12 10.03 16.92
CA GLU A 62 -0.16 10.16 16.22
C GLU A 62 -0.20 9.19 15.04
N CYS A 63 -0.86 8.04 15.24
CA CYS A 63 -1.19 7.12 14.16
C CYS A 63 -2.49 7.55 13.49
N ASN A 64 -2.41 8.02 12.25
CA ASN A 64 -3.56 8.24 11.38
C ASN A 64 -3.82 7.00 10.53
N PHE A 65 -5.10 6.70 10.29
CA PHE A 65 -5.52 5.61 9.40
C PHE A 65 -6.03 6.19 8.10
N ILE A 66 -5.29 5.95 7.02
CA ILE A 66 -5.67 6.37 5.66
C ILE A 66 -6.50 5.27 5.02
N PHE A 67 -7.80 5.51 4.87
CA PHE A 67 -8.74 4.62 4.20
C PHE A 67 -8.75 4.93 2.72
N THR A 68 -8.51 3.92 1.88
CA THR A 68 -8.44 4.09 0.43
C THR A 68 -9.28 3.08 -0.32
N ASN A 69 -9.94 3.53 -1.39
CA ASN A 69 -10.63 2.68 -2.35
C ASN A 69 -9.85 2.58 -3.67
N ASP A 70 -8.62 3.11 -3.68
CA ASP A 70 -7.82 3.33 -4.87
C ASP A 70 -7.42 1.97 -5.46
N ARG A 71 -8.25 1.51 -6.41
CA ARG A 71 -7.70 0.88 -7.61
C ARG A 71 -6.99 2.03 -8.28
N THR A 72 -5.70 2.12 -8.09
CA THR A 72 -4.82 3.16 -8.60
C THR A 72 -5.10 3.41 -10.08
N ILE A 73 -6.01 4.35 -10.35
CA ILE A 73 -6.32 4.91 -11.68
C ILE A 73 -6.24 6.42 -11.51
N GLU A 74 -5.11 6.88 -11.03
CA GLU A 74 -4.56 8.12 -11.55
C GLU A 74 -3.24 7.74 -12.22
N ALA A 75 -3.17 8.00 -13.53
CA ALA A 75 -1.93 7.93 -14.27
C ALA A 75 -1.04 9.06 -13.76
N ASP A 76 -0.39 8.84 -12.63
CA ASP A 76 0.72 9.69 -12.22
C ASP A 76 1.84 9.45 -13.26
N GLU A 77 2.19 10.49 -14.01
CA GLU A 77 3.22 10.42 -15.05
C GLU A 77 4.63 10.18 -14.47
N ASN A 78 4.78 10.21 -13.14
CA ASN A 78 6.07 10.21 -12.44
C ASN A 78 6.36 8.90 -11.68
N TYR A 79 6.40 7.77 -12.39
CA TYR A 79 6.97 6.54 -11.82
C TYR A 79 8.50 6.71 -11.67
N LYS A 80 9.00 6.55 -10.44
CA LYS A 80 10.45 6.56 -10.18
C LYS A 80 11.05 5.22 -10.61
N ALA A 81 12.06 5.23 -11.48
CA ALA A 81 12.74 4.01 -11.90
C ALA A 81 13.59 3.45 -10.76
N LEU A 82 13.35 2.20 -10.33
CA LEU A 82 14.10 1.57 -9.24
C LEU A 82 15.58 1.36 -9.61
N GLU A 83 15.90 1.31 -10.90
CA GLU A 83 17.26 1.28 -11.43
C GLU A 83 18.09 2.47 -10.93
N ASP A 84 17.47 3.65 -10.77
CA ASP A 84 18.14 4.87 -10.27
C ASP A 84 18.49 4.79 -8.77
N TYR A 85 17.88 3.84 -8.05
CA TYR A 85 18.10 3.59 -6.62
C TYR A 85 19.08 2.42 -6.40
N GLY A 86 19.75 1.99 -7.48
CA GLY A 86 20.68 0.88 -7.49
C GLY A 86 20.02 -0.42 -7.07
N LEU A 87 19.09 -0.82 -7.92
CA LEU A 87 18.44 -2.12 -7.90
C LEU A 87 19.49 -3.24 -7.87
N GLU A 88 19.48 -4.03 -6.79
CA GLU A 88 20.50 -5.05 -6.54
C GLU A 88 20.21 -6.36 -7.29
N PHE A 89 18.95 -6.59 -7.66
CA PHE A 89 18.52 -7.75 -8.45
C PHE A 89 17.23 -7.49 -9.23
N ILE A 90 16.97 -8.31 -10.25
CA ILE A 90 15.72 -8.27 -11.04
C ILE A 90 14.53 -8.68 -10.14
N PRO A 91 13.53 -7.80 -9.93
CA PRO A 91 12.44 -8.07 -9.01
C PRO A 91 11.71 -9.39 -9.30
N GLN A 92 11.34 -10.09 -8.23
CA GLN A 92 10.73 -11.41 -8.31
C GLN A 92 9.22 -11.31 -8.15
N GLN A 93 8.47 -11.94 -9.06
CA GLN A 93 7.01 -11.93 -9.06
C GLN A 93 6.44 -12.91 -8.03
N GLU A 94 5.44 -12.45 -7.28
CA GLU A 94 4.60 -13.27 -6.42
C GLU A 94 3.13 -13.12 -6.84
N ILE A 95 2.40 -14.23 -6.92
CA ILE A 95 0.96 -14.20 -7.19
C ILE A 95 0.24 -14.59 -5.92
N ALA A 96 -0.58 -13.68 -5.39
CA ALA A 96 -1.51 -13.98 -4.31
C ALA A 96 -2.93 -14.11 -4.88
N ILE A 97 -3.63 -15.16 -4.47
CA ILE A 97 -5.06 -15.34 -4.73
C ILE A 97 -5.75 -15.21 -3.38
N GLU A 98 -6.56 -14.18 -3.21
CA GLU A 98 -7.25 -13.90 -1.94
C GLU A 98 -8.77 -13.82 -2.11
N GLY A 99 -9.50 -14.40 -1.14
CA GLY A 99 -10.95 -14.29 -0.96
C GLY A 99 -11.81 -15.27 -1.77
N GLU A 100 -13.12 -15.24 -1.52
CA GLU A 100 -14.13 -16.07 -2.21
C GLU A 100 -14.27 -15.75 -3.71
N TYR A 101 -13.80 -14.57 -4.15
CA TYR A 101 -13.95 -14.09 -5.53
C TYR A 101 -12.75 -14.37 -6.44
N ASN A 102 -11.74 -15.14 -5.98
CA ASN A 102 -10.53 -15.48 -6.74
C ASN A 102 -9.84 -14.24 -7.36
N ILE A 103 -9.68 -13.16 -6.59
CA ILE A 103 -9.02 -11.97 -7.09
C ILE A 103 -7.52 -12.27 -7.14
N ARG A 104 -6.99 -12.29 -8.37
CA ARG A 104 -5.54 -12.40 -8.62
C ARG A 104 -4.90 -11.05 -8.32
N ARG A 105 -3.88 -11.06 -7.46
CA ARG A 105 -3.02 -9.89 -7.22
C ARG A 105 -1.58 -10.27 -7.52
N VAL A 106 -0.95 -9.48 -8.37
CA VAL A 106 0.48 -9.59 -8.65
C VAL A 106 1.26 -8.65 -7.73
N TYR A 107 2.23 -9.22 -7.03
CA TYR A 107 3.21 -8.50 -6.23
C TYR A 107 4.61 -8.75 -6.75
N TRP A 108 5.53 -7.87 -6.40
CA TRP A 108 6.94 -7.97 -6.75
C TRP A 108 7.81 -7.67 -5.55
N ASN A 109 8.86 -8.46 -5.34
CA ASN A 109 9.89 -8.17 -4.36
C ASN A 109 11.10 -7.54 -5.04
N ALA A 110 11.55 -6.39 -4.55
CA ALA A 110 12.73 -5.69 -5.04
C ALA A 110 13.68 -5.37 -3.89
N GLN A 111 14.98 -5.27 -4.19
CA GLN A 111 15.99 -4.79 -3.26
C GLN A 111 16.80 -3.69 -3.93
N THR A 112 16.99 -2.59 -3.23
CA THR A 112 17.70 -1.39 -3.71
C THR A 112 18.71 -0.95 -2.66
N PHE A 113 19.72 -0.17 -3.04
CA PHE A 113 20.57 0.46 -2.04
C PHE A 113 19.78 1.49 -1.24
N TYR A 114 20.02 1.53 0.08
CA TYR A 114 19.44 2.53 0.96
C TYR A 114 20.10 3.91 0.74
N THR A 115 19.78 4.55 -0.38
CA THR A 115 20.41 5.81 -0.83
C THR A 115 19.44 6.98 -0.81
N HIS A 116 18.14 6.73 -0.98
CA HIS A 116 17.11 7.77 -1.08
C HIS A 116 15.84 7.41 -0.31
N LYS A 117 15.02 8.42 -0.01
CA LYS A 117 13.73 8.25 0.68
C LYS A 117 12.68 7.69 -0.28
N LEU A 118 12.52 6.37 -0.29
CA LEU A 118 11.35 5.68 -0.85
C LEU A 118 10.34 5.44 0.28
N LYS A 119 9.07 5.74 0.04
CA LYS A 119 7.99 5.62 1.03
C LYS A 119 6.92 4.63 0.57
N ILE A 120 6.18 4.06 1.52
CA ILE A 120 4.95 3.33 1.22
C ILE A 120 3.99 4.28 0.48
N GLY A 121 3.40 3.80 -0.61
CA GLY A 121 2.55 4.59 -1.51
C GLY A 121 3.28 5.25 -2.68
N ASP A 122 4.62 5.34 -2.68
CA ASP A 122 5.35 5.87 -3.83
C ASP A 122 5.12 4.99 -5.08
N LYS A 123 4.98 5.65 -6.23
CA LYS A 123 4.91 5.04 -7.55
C LYS A 123 6.32 4.75 -8.08
N VAL A 124 6.61 3.49 -8.36
CA VAL A 124 7.91 3.05 -8.85
C VAL A 124 7.77 2.10 -10.02
N SER A 125 8.73 2.16 -10.94
CA SER A 125 8.81 1.25 -12.09
C SER A 125 10.15 0.53 -12.13
N PHE A 126 10.17 -0.62 -12.76
CA PHE A 126 11.40 -1.34 -13.08
C PHE A 126 11.22 -2.15 -14.36
N ILE A 127 12.33 -2.58 -14.94
CA ILE A 127 12.37 -3.46 -16.09
C ILE A 127 12.44 -4.92 -15.59
N ASP A 128 11.50 -5.75 -16.00
CA ASP A 128 11.50 -7.18 -15.67
C ASP A 128 12.58 -7.96 -16.46
N GLY A 129 12.74 -9.25 -16.14
CA GLY A 129 13.71 -10.11 -16.83
C GLY A 129 13.45 -10.32 -18.34
N LEU A 130 12.31 -9.87 -18.86
CA LEU A 130 11.93 -9.93 -20.27
C LEU A 130 12.09 -8.57 -20.98
N GLY A 131 12.55 -7.53 -20.27
CA GLY A 131 12.70 -6.18 -20.82
C GLY A 131 11.40 -5.36 -20.79
N LYS A 132 10.35 -5.83 -20.12
CA LYS A 132 9.08 -5.11 -20.01
C LYS A 132 9.13 -4.17 -18.81
N MET A 133 8.69 -2.93 -19.01
CA MET A 133 8.49 -1.98 -17.93
C MET A 133 7.25 -2.38 -17.10
N ILE A 134 7.48 -2.63 -15.81
CA ILE A 134 6.44 -2.89 -14.82
C ILE A 134 6.23 -1.62 -14.00
N LYS A 135 4.97 -1.27 -13.77
CA LYS A 135 4.54 -0.11 -12.98
C LYS A 135 3.91 -0.60 -11.69
N THR A 136 4.37 -0.06 -10.57
CA THR A 136 4.00 -0.57 -9.26
C THR A 136 3.85 0.52 -8.21
N THR A 137 3.17 0.18 -7.12
CA THR A 137 3.09 0.98 -5.91
C THR A 137 3.81 0.28 -4.76
N ILE A 138 4.64 0.98 -4.00
CA ILE A 138 5.29 0.43 -2.80
C ILE A 138 4.23 0.13 -1.73
N LYS A 139 4.14 -1.14 -1.31
CA LYS A 139 3.23 -1.60 -0.24
C LYS A 139 3.92 -1.77 1.10
N GLU A 140 5.11 -2.36 1.09
CA GLU A 140 5.87 -2.60 2.31
C GLU A 140 7.34 -2.22 2.07
N THR A 141 7.98 -1.71 3.12
CA THR A 141 9.41 -1.38 3.13
C THR A 141 10.05 -2.01 4.36
N SER A 142 11.18 -2.68 4.19
CA SER A 142 12.03 -3.12 5.30
C SER A 142 13.50 -2.87 4.95
N ALA A 143 14.34 -2.68 5.95
CA ALA A 143 15.76 -2.39 5.74
C ALA A 143 16.62 -3.49 6.37
N ARG A 144 17.69 -3.88 5.67
CA ARG A 144 18.71 -4.78 6.18
C ARG A 144 20.03 -4.02 6.28
N LEU A 145 20.56 -3.98 7.50
CA LEU A 145 21.86 -3.41 7.83
C LEU A 145 22.79 -4.53 8.27
N SER A 146 23.98 -4.62 7.70
CA SER A 146 25.01 -5.56 8.13
C SER A 146 26.22 -4.83 8.71
N ASN A 147 26.93 -5.50 9.62
CA ASN A 147 28.20 -5.03 10.17
C ASN A 147 29.35 -5.02 9.14
N ALA A 148 29.13 -5.59 7.96
CA ALA A 148 30.03 -5.52 6.81
C ALA A 148 29.78 -4.28 5.93
N GLY A 149 28.83 -3.42 6.30
CA GLY A 149 28.52 -2.18 5.56
C GLY A 149 27.48 -2.35 4.45
N GLU A 150 26.77 -3.48 4.39
CA GLU A 150 25.63 -3.63 3.49
C GLU A 150 24.42 -2.90 4.07
N CYS A 151 23.82 -2.02 3.28
CA CYS A 151 22.63 -1.26 3.62
C CYS A 151 21.64 -1.33 2.47
N SER A 152 20.73 -2.29 2.56
CA SER A 152 19.78 -2.59 1.50
C SER A 152 18.35 -2.33 1.96
N LEU A 153 17.56 -1.74 1.08
CA LEU A 153 16.12 -1.52 1.25
C LEU A 153 15.37 -2.60 0.47
N ILE A 154 14.59 -3.40 1.18
CA ILE A 154 13.74 -4.46 0.65
C ILE A 154 12.33 -3.88 0.50
N LEU A 155 11.77 -4.01 -0.70
CA LEU A 155 10.49 -3.45 -1.09
C LEU A 155 9.54 -4.56 -1.51
N LYS A 156 8.30 -4.50 -1.03
CA LYS A 156 7.18 -5.25 -1.60
C LYS A 156 6.32 -4.30 -2.41
N LEU A 157 6.15 -4.61 -3.68
CA LEU A 157 5.52 -3.75 -4.67
C LEU A 157 4.21 -4.41 -5.14
N LYS A 158 3.14 -3.64 -5.27
CA LYS A 158 1.89 -4.09 -5.90
C LYS A 158 1.92 -3.69 -7.38
N ASP A 159 1.63 -4.63 -8.28
CA ASP A 159 1.46 -4.31 -9.70
C ASP A 159 0.25 -3.39 -9.90
N ASP A 160 0.45 -2.30 -10.64
CA ASP A 160 -0.60 -1.33 -10.94
C ASP A 160 -1.37 -1.68 -12.23
N SER A 161 -0.96 -2.73 -12.95
CA SER A 161 -1.59 -3.17 -14.20
C SER A 161 -2.81 -4.09 -13.99
N ASP A 162 -3.09 -4.51 -12.75
CA ASP A 162 -4.20 -5.40 -12.34
C ASP A 162 -5.36 -4.64 -11.66
#